data_AF-A0A7X2MN25-F1
#
_entry.id   AF-A0A7X2MN25-F1
#
_cell.length_a   1.000
_cell.length_b   1.000
_cell.length_c   1.000
_cell.angle_alpha   90.00
_cell.angle_beta   90.00
_cell.angle_gamma   90.00
#
_symmetry.space_group_name_H-M   'P 1'
#
loop_
_entity.id
_entity.type
_entity.pdbx_description
1 polymer ?
#
loop_
_entity_poly.entity_id
_entity_poly.type
_entity_poly.pdbx_seq_one_letter_code
_entity_poly.pdbx_strand_id
1 'polypeptide(L)'
;LPDAMKRVGMEVTDTTRSTGSMKVTYKSLSSSDWDSVGAKDPELPNGDYKVQVGDLDNRTSLQFIDPKGHVLTQSQNDALVAVFQAALNK
;
A
#
# COMPACT_ATOMS: atom_id res chain seq x y z
N LEU A 1 -10.38 -1.41 -0.16
CA LEU A 1 -8.97 -1.06 -0.41
C LEU A 1 -8.54 0.19 0.38
N PRO A 2 -9.21 1.36 0.31
CA PRO A 2 -8.83 2.52 1.11
C PRO A 2 -8.76 2.25 2.62
N ASP A 3 -9.71 1.48 3.16
CA ASP A 3 -9.69 1.11 4.59
C ASP A 3 -8.50 0.21 4.94
N ALA A 4 -8.13 -0.73 4.06
CA ALA A 4 -6.97 -1.60 4.25
C ALA A 4 -5.66 -0.79 4.18
N MET A 5 -5.57 0.16 3.25
CA MET A 5 -4.45 1.10 3.15
C MET A 5 -4.30 1.93 4.44
N LYS A 6 -5.41 2.47 4.95
CA LYS A 6 -5.39 3.26 6.19
C LYS A 6 -4.88 2.45 7.39
N ARG A 7 -5.23 1.16 7.46
CA ARG A 7 -4.76 0.25 8.53
C ARG A 7 -3.25 0.01 8.52
N VAL A 8 -2.59 0.19 7.39
CA VAL A 8 -1.14 -0.05 7.21
C VAL A 8 -0.35 1.26 7.11
N GLY A 9 -0.93 2.37 7.57
CA GLY A 9 -0.26 3.68 7.56
C GLY A 9 -0.23 4.36 6.19
N MET A 10 -1.06 3.92 5.23
CA MET A 10 -1.24 4.57 3.93
C MET A 10 -2.53 5.38 3.91
N GLU A 11 -2.42 6.70 4.01
CA GLU A 11 -3.56 7.60 3.92
C GLU A 11 -3.86 7.96 2.47
N VAL A 12 -5.05 7.63 1.98
CA VAL A 12 -5.47 7.96 0.61
C VAL A 12 -5.85 9.44 0.53
N THR A 13 -5.08 10.23 -0.22
CA THR A 13 -5.28 11.68 -0.36
C THR A 13 -6.06 12.04 -1.61
N ASP A 14 -6.03 11.20 -2.65
CA ASP A 14 -6.73 11.42 -3.91
C ASP A 14 -7.05 10.09 -4.61
N THR A 15 -8.17 10.02 -5.32
CA THR A 15 -8.57 8.83 -6.08
C THR A 15 -9.19 9.22 -7.42
N THR A 16 -8.59 8.72 -8.50
CA THR A 16 -9.07 8.92 -9.87
C THR A 16 -9.50 7.59 -10.47
N ARG A 17 -10.79 7.27 -10.32
CA ARG A 17 -11.35 5.98 -10.78
C ARG A 17 -11.20 5.75 -12.29
N SER A 18 -11.32 6.80 -13.10
CA SER A 18 -11.22 6.70 -14.57
C SER A 18 -9.85 6.25 -15.07
N THR A 19 -8.79 6.45 -14.27
CA THR A 19 -7.42 6.05 -14.61
C THR A 19 -6.87 4.97 -13.69
N GLY A 20 -7.68 4.45 -12.76
CA GLY A 20 -7.24 3.47 -11.76
C GLY A 20 -6.14 3.99 -10.83
N SER A 21 -6.02 5.31 -10.64
CA SER A 21 -4.91 5.89 -9.88
C SER A 21 -5.36 6.35 -8.50
N MET A 22 -4.54 6.11 -7.48
CA MET A 22 -4.68 6.69 -6.15
C MET A 22 -3.38 7.38 -5.73
N LYS A 23 -3.49 8.47 -4.98
CA LYS A 23 -2.35 9.06 -4.26
C LYS A 23 -2.49 8.68 -2.80
N VAL A 24 -1.39 8.21 -2.22
CA VAL A 24 -1.34 7.82 -0.81
C VAL A 24 -0.14 8.46 -0.15
N THR A 25 -0.30 8.92 1.08
CA THR A 25 0.82 9.33 1.92
C THR A 25 1.09 8.20 2.92
N TYR A 26 2.28 7.60 2.83
CA TYR A 26 2.69 6.53 3.72
C TYR A 26 3.49 7.08 4.90
N LYS A 27 3.12 6.62 6.08
CA LYS A 27 3.86 6.80 7.32
C LYS A 27 3.93 5.46 8.04
N SER A 28 5.15 4.98 8.31
CA SER A 28 5.32 3.75 9.08
C SER A 28 4.63 3.86 10.44
N LEU A 29 3.98 2.76 10.81
CA LEU A 29 3.29 2.61 12.08
C LEU A 29 4.28 2.34 13.22
N SER A 30 3.82 2.47 14.46
CA SER A 30 4.61 1.99 15.59
C SER A 30 4.70 0.45 15.59
N SER A 31 5.68 -0.12 16.28
CA SER A 31 5.80 -1.58 16.40
C SER A 31 4.52 -2.23 16.95
N SER A 32 3.88 -1.61 17.95
CA SER A 32 2.63 -2.11 18.54
C SER A 32 1.43 -2.06 17.58
N ASP A 33 1.41 -1.10 16.67
CA ASP A 33 0.37 -1.00 15.65
C ASP A 33 0.57 -2.06 14.56
N TRP A 34 1.82 -2.33 14.18
CA TRP A 34 2.16 -3.44 13.28
C TRP A 34 1.76 -4.80 13.86
N ASP A 35 2.04 -5.03 15.14
CA ASP A 35 1.58 -6.22 15.86
C ASP A 35 0.05 -6.33 15.85
N SER A 36 -0.64 -5.20 16.02
CA SER A 36 -2.10 -5.14 15.96
C SER A 36 -2.63 -5.48 14.56
N VAL A 37 -1.96 -5.05 13.49
CA VAL A 37 -2.30 -5.43 12.11
C VAL A 37 -2.03 -6.92 11.87
N GLY A 38 -1.04 -7.50 12.56
CA GLY A 38 -0.58 -8.87 12.34
C GLY A 38 0.43 -8.98 11.21
N ALA A 39 1.19 -7.90 10.95
CA ALA A 39 2.21 -7.84 9.91
C ALA A 39 3.48 -7.17 10.45
N LYS A 40 4.59 -7.31 9.72
CA LYS A 40 5.85 -6.61 10.01
C LYS A 40 5.95 -5.34 9.18
N ASP A 41 6.75 -4.38 9.65
CA ASP A 41 7.08 -3.18 8.87
C ASP A 41 7.68 -3.59 7.52
N PRO A 42 7.14 -3.10 6.38
CA PRO A 42 7.66 -3.41 5.06
C PRO A 42 8.96 -2.69 4.71
N GLU A 43 9.57 -1.92 5.63
CA GLU A 43 10.75 -1.09 5.43
C GLU A 43 10.59 -0.11 4.26
N LEU A 44 9.34 0.31 4.04
CA LEU A 44 9.01 1.30 3.01
C LEU A 44 9.41 2.69 3.52
N PRO A 45 10.09 3.54 2.72
CA PRO A 45 10.36 4.91 3.12
C PRO A 45 9.07 5.70 3.32
N ASN A 46 9.02 6.53 4.36
CA ASN A 46 7.92 7.48 4.54
C ASN A 46 7.87 8.46 3.36
N GLY A 47 6.67 8.77 2.88
CA GLY A 47 6.48 9.70 1.77
C GLY A 47 5.22 9.43 0.97
N ASP A 48 5.08 10.19 -0.12
CA ASP A 48 3.95 10.06 -1.02
C ASP A 48 4.19 8.96 -2.06
N TYR A 49 3.17 8.16 -2.32
CA TYR A 49 3.20 7.13 -3.33
C TYR A 49 1.99 7.27 -4.25
N LYS A 50 2.22 6.95 -5.52
CA LYS A 50 1.13 6.72 -6.46
C LYS A 50 0.86 5.22 -6.50
N VAL A 51 -0.39 4.84 -6.33
CA VAL A 51 -0.84 3.46 -6.47
C VAL A 51 -1.68 3.34 -7.73
N GLN A 52 -1.22 2.51 -8.66
CA GLN A 52 -1.96 2.13 -9.85
C GLN A 52 -2.73 0.85 -9.57
N VAL A 53 -4.01 0.88 -9.89
CA VAL A 53 -4.98 -0.20 -9.70
C VAL A 53 -5.39 -0.68 -11.08
N GLY A 54 -5.01 -1.90 -11.42
CA GLY A 54 -5.38 -2.54 -12.67
C GLY A 54 -6.47 -3.59 -12.45
N ASP A 55 -7.38 -3.67 -13.40
CA ASP A 55 -8.36 -4.75 -13.47
C ASP A 55 -7.75 -5.96 -14.22
N LEU A 56 -7.78 -7.12 -13.58
CA LEU A 56 -7.35 -8.41 -14.12
C LEU A 56 -8.52 -9.42 -14.07
N ASP A 57 -9.75 -8.93 -14.30
CA ASP A 57 -11.01 -9.67 -14.31
C ASP A 57 -11.37 -10.23 -12.92
N ASN A 58 -10.85 -11.41 -12.55
CA ASN A 58 -11.09 -11.99 -11.23
C ASN A 58 -10.10 -11.51 -10.17
N ARG A 59 -9.19 -10.60 -10.53
CA ARG A 59 -8.13 -10.07 -9.67
C ARG A 59 -7.94 -8.57 -9.89
N THR A 60 -7.32 -7.93 -8.91
CA THR A 60 -6.87 -6.54 -9.01
C THR A 60 -5.36 -6.51 -8.87
N SER A 61 -4.67 -5.83 -9.78
CA SER A 61 -3.23 -5.54 -9.63
C SER A 61 -3.04 -4.22 -8.90
N LEU A 62 -2.05 -4.18 -8.02
CA LEU A 62 -1.63 -2.98 -7.32
C LEU A 62 -0.16 -2.74 -7.63
N GLN A 63 0.16 -1.58 -8.18
CA GLN A 63 1.54 -1.15 -8.42
C GLN A 63 1.81 0.15 -7.68
N PHE A 64 2.82 0.11 -6.81
CA PHE A 64 3.26 1.25 -6.01
C PHE A 64 4.44 1.94 -6.69
N ILE A 65 4.35 3.27 -6.78
CA ILE A 65 5.31 4.13 -7.46
C ILE A 65 5.71 5.24 -6.50
N ASP A 66 7.01 5.40 -6.27
CA ASP A 66 7.57 6.42 -5.38
C ASP A 66 7.44 7.84 -5.98
N PRO A 67 7.75 8.92 -5.23
CA PRO A 67 7.69 10.29 -5.74
C PRO A 67 8.61 10.56 -6.93
N LYS A 68 9.64 9.73 -7.12
CA LYS A 68 10.62 9.84 -8.21
C LYS A 68 10.17 9.09 -9.47
N GLY A 69 9.04 8.39 -9.42
CA GLY A 69 8.50 7.60 -10.52
C GLY A 69 9.05 6.17 -10.59
N HIS A 70 9.79 5.71 -9.57
CA HIS A 70 10.29 4.34 -9.51
C HIS A 70 9.25 3.40 -8.91
N VAL A 71 9.16 2.20 -9.48
CA VAL A 71 8.44 1.10 -8.85
C VAL A 71 9.22 0.61 -7.63
N LEU A 72 8.51 0.03 -6.67
CA LEU A 72 9.14 -0.60 -5.50
C LEU A 72 10.09 -1.73 -5.91
N THR A 73 11.09 -1.98 -5.06
CA THR A 73 11.94 -3.16 -5.22
C THR A 73 11.13 -4.43 -5.00
N GLN A 74 11.65 -5.56 -5.48
CA GLN A 74 11.00 -6.85 -5.25
C GLN A 74 10.85 -7.16 -3.74
N SER A 75 11.88 -6.88 -2.93
CA SER A 75 11.82 -7.11 -1.47
C SER A 75 10.73 -6.28 -0.78
N GLN A 76 10.59 -5.02 -1.18
CA GLN A 76 9.51 -4.15 -0.67
C GLN A 76 8.14 -4.64 -1.11
N ASN A 77 8.01 -5.08 -2.36
CA ASN A 77 6.75 -5.62 -2.87
C ASN A 77 6.36 -6.91 -2.13
N ASP A 78 7.31 -7.83 -1.93
CA ASP A 78 7.09 -9.08 -1.20
C ASP A 78 6.69 -8.82 0.26
N ALA A 79 7.30 -7.83 0.91
CA ALA A 79 6.90 -7.41 2.26
C ALA A 79 5.47 -6.84 2.28
N LEU A 80 5.10 -6.04 1.28
CA LEU A 80 3.74 -5.52 1.14
C LEU A 80 2.68 -6.59 0.91
N VAL A 81 3.02 -7.73 0.29
CA VAL A 81 2.07 -8.85 0.14
C VAL A 81 1.57 -9.31 1.52
N ALA A 82 2.48 -9.55 2.46
CA ALA A 82 2.12 -9.97 3.82
C ALA A 82 1.31 -8.90 4.56
N VAL A 83 1.71 -7.63 4.42
CA VAL A 83 1.03 -6.48 5.03
C VAL A 83 -0.40 -6.34 4.52
N PHE A 84 -0.62 -6.37 3.20
CA PHE A 84 -1.96 -6.23 2.63
C PHE A 84 -2.82 -7.48 2.87
N GLN A 85 -2.24 -8.67 2.90
CA GLN A 85 -2.96 -9.88 3.27
C GLN A 85 -3.51 -9.77 4.70
N ALA A 86 -2.69 -9.33 5.67
CA ALA A 86 -3.13 -9.11 7.04
C ALA A 86 -4.20 -8.01 7.13
N ALA A 87 -4.00 -6.89 6.43
CA ALA A 87 -4.92 -5.76 6.46
C ALA A 87 -6.28 -6.02 5.80
N LEU A 88 -6.34 -6.87 4.77
CA LEU A 88 -7.56 -7.27 4.07
C LEU A 88 -8.36 -8.35 4.80
N ASN A 89 -7.69 -9.19 5.58
CA ASN A 89 -8.34 -10.24 6.40
C ASN A 89 -8.94 -9.70 7.71
N LYS A 90 -8.84 -8.39 7.95
CA LYS A 90 -9.48 -7.68 9.06
C LYS A 90 -10.74 -6.94 8.64
#